data_AF-A0A8J3UM03-F1
#
_entry.id   AF-A0A8J3UM03-F1
#
_cell.length_a   1.000
_cell.length_b   1.000
_cell.length_c   1.000
_cell.angle_alpha   90.00
_cell.angle_beta   90.00
_cell.angle_gamma   90.00
#
_symmetry.space_group_name_H-M   'P 1'
#
loop_
_entity.id
_entity.type
_entity.pdbx_description
1 polymer ?
#
loop_
_entity_poly.entity_id
_entity_poly.type
_entity_poly.pdbx_seq_one_letter_code
_entity_poly.pdbx_strand_id
1 'polypeptide(L)'
;MDLITTAAARARGIDKDELTRLVAMGEIHRLALGAYYAGDHPRALAVRAQIIAAMSGPTAIICRRTAAWLWGLDVLPPGKESHDWPVELLVAAGERTRPRRPGCRGYEAEIAAADLTHAGGVTITTQERTALDCARYLPRLEAVAALDQFLRRRVEIEHLHDRALALAGQRNAKRLREVLKLGDAGAQAPSESWTRVLIIDAGLPRPETQIPVILPSGAEVFVDMGYRSHLVGVEYDGARHHSSSEDRAHDAWRRAQLRECGWKLVIVRKSDVLGRPAEYLEDLAGKLLSRGWRPSREQMTFVLTQLRMLRDREARHRRYAA
;
A
#
# COMPACT_ATOMS: atom_id res chain seq x y z
N MET A 1 5.63 -5.05 24.79
CA MET A 1 6.82 -5.05 23.92
C MET A 1 7.60 -3.81 24.31
N ASP A 2 8.72 -4.01 24.99
CA ASP A 2 9.16 -3.04 26.01
C ASP A 2 10.43 -2.33 25.55
N LEU A 3 10.23 -1.16 24.95
CA LEU A 3 11.31 -0.21 24.74
C LEU A 3 11.79 0.30 26.11
N ILE A 4 13.07 0.14 26.40
CA ILE A 4 13.70 0.54 27.65
C ILE A 4 14.61 1.75 27.37
N THR A 5 14.23 2.92 27.86
CA THR A 5 15.15 4.07 27.89
C THR A 5 16.01 4.02 29.15
N THR A 6 17.18 4.65 29.15
CA THR A 6 18.04 4.70 30.34
C THR A 6 17.34 5.39 31.52
N ALA A 7 16.51 6.41 31.23
CA ALA A 7 15.70 7.06 32.25
C ALA A 7 14.65 6.09 32.84
N ALA A 8 13.97 5.31 31.99
CA ALA A 8 12.97 4.34 32.41
C ALA A 8 13.57 3.10 33.09
N ALA A 9 14.79 2.71 32.72
CA ALA A 9 15.57 1.65 33.38
C ALA A 9 15.98 2.09 34.79
N ARG A 10 16.55 3.31 34.89
CA ARG A 10 16.96 3.90 36.18
C ARG A 10 15.79 4.09 37.13
N ALA A 11 14.63 4.50 36.62
CA ALA A 11 13.40 4.58 37.40
C ALA A 11 12.91 3.23 37.94
N ARG A 12 13.35 2.12 37.32
CA ARG A 12 13.08 0.74 37.75
C ARG A 12 14.24 0.11 38.53
N GLY A 13 15.24 0.89 38.93
CA GLY A 13 16.42 0.39 39.66
C GLY A 13 17.43 -0.37 38.82
N ILE A 14 17.28 -0.39 37.49
CA ILE A 14 18.23 -1.03 36.57
C ILE A 14 19.32 0.00 36.24
N ASP A 15 20.55 -0.27 36.65
CA ASP A 15 21.70 0.59 36.40
C ASP A 15 22.38 0.30 35.04
N LYS A 16 23.45 1.05 34.75
CA LYS A 16 24.17 0.96 33.47
C LYS A 16 24.91 -0.37 33.31
N ASP A 17 25.41 -0.94 34.39
CA ASP A 17 26.19 -2.17 34.36
C ASP A 17 25.26 -3.35 34.09
N GLU A 18 24.09 -3.35 34.72
CA GLU A 18 23.03 -4.31 34.47
C GLU A 18 22.49 -4.24 33.03
N LEU A 19 22.26 -3.03 32.49
CA LEU A 19 21.92 -2.86 31.07
C LEU A 19 23.00 -3.41 30.14
N THR A 20 24.28 -3.24 30.49
CA THR A 20 25.41 -3.75 29.70
C THR A 20 25.43 -5.29 29.75
N ARG A 21 25.16 -5.88 30.91
CA ARG A 21 25.06 -7.33 31.11
C ARG A 21 23.92 -7.94 30.29
N LEU A 22 22.72 -7.37 30.35
CA LEU A 22 21.56 -7.83 29.59
C LEU A 22 21.77 -7.74 28.08
N VAL A 23 22.52 -6.73 27.61
CA VAL A 23 22.92 -6.63 26.19
C VAL A 23 23.91 -7.74 25.82
N ALA A 24 24.90 -8.02 26.66
CA ALA A 24 25.88 -9.07 26.42
C ALA A 24 25.24 -10.47 26.38
N MET A 25 24.18 -10.68 27.17
CA MET A 25 23.42 -11.94 27.20
C MET A 25 22.40 -12.07 26.06
N GLY A 26 22.20 -11.01 25.27
CA GLY A 26 21.23 -11.00 24.18
C GLY A 26 19.76 -10.91 24.62
N GLU A 27 19.49 -10.69 25.91
CA GLU A 27 18.13 -10.52 26.45
C GLU A 27 17.53 -9.18 26.06
N ILE A 28 18.38 -8.16 25.88
CA ILE A 28 18.00 -6.86 25.32
C ILE A 28 18.99 -6.45 24.23
N HIS A 29 18.52 -5.70 23.25
CA HIS A 29 19.34 -5.19 22.16
C HIS A 29 19.58 -3.70 22.34
N ARG A 30 20.84 -3.26 22.29
CA ARG A 30 21.18 -1.83 22.29
C ARG A 30 20.91 -1.24 20.91
N LEU A 31 20.06 -0.23 20.85
CA LEU A 31 19.57 0.34 19.58
C LEU A 31 20.18 1.71 19.30
N ALA A 32 20.41 2.49 20.35
CA ALA A 32 21.07 3.79 20.30
C ALA A 32 21.69 4.10 21.67
N LEU A 33 22.38 5.24 21.79
CA LEU A 33 22.86 5.70 23.10
C LEU A 33 21.66 5.90 24.05
N GLY A 34 21.56 5.01 25.03
CA GLY A 34 20.57 5.06 26.08
C GLY A 34 19.18 4.51 25.74
N ALA A 35 19.03 3.78 24.63
CA ALA A 35 17.80 3.09 24.24
C ALA A 35 18.06 1.60 23.96
N TYR A 36 17.26 0.74 24.57
CA TYR A 36 17.35 -0.71 24.55
C TYR A 36 15.98 -1.34 24.26
N TYR A 37 15.99 -2.57 23.75
CA TYR A 37 14.77 -3.29 23.38
C TYR A 37 14.82 -4.75 23.79
N ALA A 38 13.81 -5.19 24.52
CA ALA A 38 13.59 -6.59 24.84
C ALA A 38 12.61 -7.19 23.82
N GLY A 39 13.09 -8.02 22.90
CA GLY A 39 12.26 -8.74 21.92
C GLY A 39 13.05 -9.27 20.71
N ASP A 40 12.42 -10.16 19.95
CA ASP A 40 13.10 -11.01 18.95
C ASP A 40 13.53 -10.27 17.66
N HIS A 41 13.07 -9.03 17.42
CA HIS A 41 13.30 -8.31 16.16
C HIS A 41 13.60 -6.81 16.35
N PRO A 42 14.77 -6.44 16.91
CA PRO A 42 15.15 -5.05 17.19
C PRO A 42 15.19 -4.13 15.96
N ARG A 43 15.29 -4.70 14.75
CA ARG A 43 15.34 -3.96 13.47
C ARG A 43 13.97 -3.75 12.83
N ALA A 44 12.90 -4.34 13.39
CA ALA A 44 11.56 -4.15 12.87
C ALA A 44 11.20 -2.67 12.84
N LEU A 45 10.49 -2.24 11.79
CA LEU A 45 10.14 -0.83 11.60
C LEU A 45 9.38 -0.24 12.79
N ALA A 46 8.52 -1.04 13.43
CA ALA A 46 7.76 -0.63 14.61
C ALA A 46 8.64 -0.27 15.81
N VAL A 47 9.66 -1.10 16.08
CA VAL A 47 10.62 -0.89 17.17
C VAL A 47 11.47 0.35 16.89
N ARG A 48 11.97 0.46 15.65
CA ARG A 48 12.71 1.63 15.18
C ARG A 48 11.90 2.92 15.29
N ALA A 49 10.60 2.88 14.99
CA ALA A 49 9.71 4.04 15.11
C ALA A 49 9.62 4.54 16.56
N GLN A 50 9.46 3.64 17.54
CA GLN A 50 9.41 4.01 18.96
C GLN A 50 10.70 4.67 19.43
N ILE A 51 11.86 4.09 19.10
CA ILE A 51 13.18 4.64 19.50
C ILE A 51 13.38 6.01 18.89
N ILE A 52 13.18 6.12 17.58
CA ILE A 52 13.45 7.36 16.85
C ILE A 52 12.47 8.45 17.28
N ALA A 53 11.21 8.13 17.55
CA ALA A 53 10.25 9.06 18.12
C ALA A 53 10.69 9.54 19.51
N ALA A 54 11.01 8.61 20.43
CA ALA A 54 11.45 8.95 21.79
C ALA A 54 12.70 9.84 21.79
N MET A 55 13.68 9.53 20.93
CA MET A 55 14.88 10.37 20.78
C MET A 55 14.56 11.74 20.16
N SER A 56 13.52 11.84 19.32
CA SER A 56 13.13 13.09 18.61
C SER A 56 12.35 14.05 19.48
N GLY A 57 11.94 13.61 20.67
CA GLY A 57 11.22 14.41 21.65
C GLY A 57 9.70 14.32 21.47
N PRO A 58 8.94 14.93 22.39
CA PRO A 58 7.51 14.66 22.56
C PRO A 58 6.64 15.13 21.38
N THR A 59 7.14 16.03 20.54
CA THR A 59 6.42 16.57 19.38
C THR A 59 6.62 15.75 18.10
N ALA A 60 7.37 14.64 18.15
CA ALA A 60 7.62 13.80 16.99
C ALA A 60 6.41 12.90 16.70
N ILE A 61 5.89 12.99 15.47
CA ILE A 61 4.70 12.26 15.02
C ILE A 61 5.10 11.25 13.95
N ILE A 62 4.76 9.98 14.10
CA ILE A 62 4.93 8.98 13.03
C ILE A 62 3.90 9.26 11.92
N CYS A 63 4.34 9.24 10.66
CA CYS A 63 3.49 9.56 9.50
C CYS A 63 3.76 8.64 8.29
N ARG A 64 2.95 8.82 7.23
CA ARG A 64 3.12 8.19 5.91
C ARG A 64 3.28 6.66 5.97
N ARG A 65 4.27 6.07 5.29
CA ARG A 65 4.42 4.60 5.21
C ARG A 65 4.75 4.00 6.56
N THR A 66 5.51 4.72 7.40
CA THR A 66 5.78 4.24 8.76
C THR A 66 4.48 4.19 9.56
N ALA A 67 3.61 5.21 9.45
CA ALA A 67 2.31 5.18 10.12
C ALA A 67 1.41 4.09 9.55
N ALA A 68 1.28 3.99 8.22
CA ALA A 68 0.47 2.95 7.59
C ALA A 68 0.96 1.53 7.92
N TRP A 69 2.27 1.31 8.00
CA TRP A 69 2.86 0.06 8.49
C TRP A 69 2.48 -0.23 9.94
N LEU A 70 2.56 0.77 10.82
CA LEU A 70 2.13 0.62 12.22
C LEU A 70 0.63 0.37 12.38
N TRP A 71 -0.18 0.88 11.45
CA TRP A 71 -1.59 0.50 11.35
C TRP A 71 -1.75 -0.95 10.88
N GLY A 72 -0.72 -1.59 10.33
CA GLY A 72 -0.71 -2.99 9.91
C GLY A 72 -0.87 -3.17 8.41
N LEU A 73 -0.59 -2.15 7.60
CA LEU A 73 -0.72 -2.18 6.14
C LEU A 73 0.60 -2.54 5.45
N ASP A 74 0.53 -3.30 4.36
CA ASP A 74 1.70 -3.56 3.52
C ASP A 74 1.85 -2.41 2.50
N VAL A 75 2.61 -1.41 2.90
CA VAL A 75 2.81 -0.17 2.14
C VAL A 75 4.27 0.12 1.88
N LEU A 76 5.17 -0.85 2.04
CA LEU A 76 6.57 -0.62 1.72
C LEU A 76 6.79 -0.74 0.21
N PRO A 77 7.73 0.03 -0.38
CA PRO A 77 8.00 -0.10 -1.80
C PRO A 77 8.46 -1.52 -2.16
N PRO A 78 8.22 -1.99 -3.39
CA PRO A 78 8.61 -3.32 -3.81
C PRO A 78 10.11 -3.58 -3.61
N GLY A 79 10.44 -4.70 -2.95
CA GLY A 79 11.82 -5.07 -2.65
C GLY A 79 12.46 -4.29 -1.49
N LYS A 80 11.66 -3.56 -0.71
CA LYS A 80 12.10 -2.99 0.56
C LYS A 80 11.53 -3.79 1.72
N GLU A 81 12.42 -4.16 2.62
CA GLU A 81 12.07 -4.79 3.88
C GLU A 81 11.86 -3.75 4.98
N SER A 82 11.11 -4.12 6.01
CA SER A 82 10.81 -3.23 7.14
C SER A 82 12.07 -2.72 7.84
N HIS A 83 13.13 -3.52 7.88
CA HIS A 83 14.41 -3.15 8.50
C HIS A 83 15.22 -2.13 7.69
N ASP A 84 14.97 -2.00 6.39
CA ASP A 84 15.68 -1.07 5.50
C ASP A 84 14.98 0.29 5.36
N TRP A 85 13.69 0.36 5.72
CA TRP A 85 12.91 1.58 5.53
C TRP A 85 13.32 2.65 6.56
N PRO A 86 13.62 3.90 6.17
CA PRO A 86 13.82 4.97 7.14
C PRO A 86 12.51 5.28 7.88
N VAL A 87 12.57 5.52 9.17
CA VAL A 87 11.40 5.94 9.96
C VAL A 87 10.96 7.33 9.50
N GLU A 88 9.69 7.47 9.15
CA GLU A 88 9.11 8.72 8.68
C GLU A 88 8.47 9.49 9.85
N LEU A 89 9.01 10.67 10.11
CA LEU A 89 8.57 11.57 11.18
C LEU A 89 8.01 12.86 10.62
N LEU A 90 6.99 13.39 11.27
CA LEU A 90 6.41 14.71 11.06
C LEU A 90 6.60 15.54 12.32
N VAL A 91 6.87 16.83 12.15
CA VAL A 91 6.72 17.85 13.20
C VAL A 91 5.71 18.89 12.72
N ALA A 92 4.98 19.49 13.65
CA ALA A 92 4.09 20.61 13.33
C ALA A 92 4.90 21.81 12.81
N ALA A 93 4.37 22.50 11.81
CA ALA A 93 5.00 23.68 11.23
C ALA A 93 5.25 24.76 12.30
N GLY A 94 6.43 25.38 12.28
CA GLY A 94 6.80 26.46 13.21
C GLY A 94 7.22 26.02 14.61
N GLU A 95 7.03 24.76 15.02
CA GLU A 95 7.38 24.33 16.37
C GLU A 95 8.86 23.91 16.51
N ARG A 96 9.47 23.28 15.50
CA ARG A 96 10.86 22.78 15.56
C ARG A 96 11.51 22.64 14.18
N THR A 97 12.84 22.60 14.15
CA THR A 97 13.61 22.22 12.96
C THR A 97 13.38 20.73 12.63
N ARG A 98 13.22 20.40 11.35
CA ARG A 98 12.97 19.02 10.87
C ARG A 98 13.96 18.02 11.49
N PRO A 99 13.49 16.88 12.04
CA PRO A 99 14.38 15.85 12.58
C PRO A 99 15.36 15.36 11.50
N ARG A 100 16.66 15.59 11.72
CA ARG A 100 17.75 15.09 10.85
C ARG A 100 18.56 14.07 11.63
N ARG A 101 18.29 12.79 11.42
CA ARG A 101 19.02 11.69 12.05
C ARG A 101 19.20 10.52 11.09
N PRO A 102 20.30 9.75 11.21
CA PRO A 102 20.47 8.51 10.47
C PRO A 102 19.27 7.57 10.66
N GLY A 103 18.80 6.96 9.57
CA GLY A 103 17.66 6.04 9.60
C GLY A 103 16.29 6.71 9.77
N CYS A 104 16.20 8.04 9.69
CA CYS A 104 14.98 8.83 9.76
C CYS A 104 14.81 9.73 8.54
N ARG A 105 13.56 9.93 8.13
CA ARG A 105 13.14 10.94 7.16
C ARG A 105 12.15 11.89 7.82
N GLY A 106 12.59 13.13 8.06
CA GLY A 106 11.79 14.16 8.72
C GLY A 106 11.00 15.02 7.73
N TYR A 107 9.75 15.31 8.10
CA TYR A 107 8.81 16.16 7.40
C TYR A 107 8.28 17.25 8.32
N GLU A 108 7.65 18.24 7.70
CA GLU A 108 7.03 19.37 8.37
C GLU A 108 5.72 19.67 7.64
N ALA A 109 4.64 19.81 8.40
CA ALA A 109 3.33 20.20 7.87
C ALA A 109 2.48 20.79 8.98
N GLU A 110 1.45 21.53 8.57
CA GLU A 110 0.32 21.82 9.44
C GLU A 110 -0.41 20.52 9.79
N ILE A 111 -0.70 20.34 11.06
CA ILE A 111 -1.40 19.16 11.58
C ILE A 111 -2.32 19.56 12.74
N ALA A 112 -3.59 19.19 12.63
CA ALA A 112 -4.57 19.42 13.67
C ALA A 112 -4.44 18.35 14.76
N ALA A 113 -4.81 18.67 16.01
CA ALA A 113 -4.83 17.69 17.08
C ALA A 113 -5.76 16.49 16.78
N ALA A 114 -6.85 16.71 16.05
CA ALA A 114 -7.78 15.66 15.61
C ALA A 114 -7.16 14.68 14.59
N ASP A 115 -6.02 15.03 13.98
CA ASP A 115 -5.27 14.17 13.07
C ASP A 115 -4.23 13.31 13.77
N LEU A 116 -4.14 13.42 15.10
CA LEU A 116 -3.16 12.73 15.92
C LEU A 116 -3.85 11.73 16.85
N THR A 117 -3.19 10.61 17.05
CA THR A 117 -3.57 9.61 18.04
C THR A 117 -2.31 8.92 18.58
N HIS A 118 -2.49 7.97 19.49
CA HIS A 118 -1.41 7.15 20.04
C HIS A 118 -1.65 5.69 19.66
N ALA A 119 -0.67 5.06 19.02
CA ALA A 119 -0.68 3.63 18.73
C ALA A 119 0.75 3.11 18.71
N GLY A 120 0.97 1.85 19.12
CA GLY A 120 2.29 1.23 19.10
C GLY A 120 3.36 1.99 19.91
N GLY A 121 2.97 2.69 20.98
CA GLY A 121 3.89 3.41 21.86
C GLY A 121 4.40 4.76 21.34
N VAL A 122 3.79 5.30 20.28
CA VAL A 122 4.19 6.57 19.64
C VAL A 122 2.98 7.45 19.33
N THR A 123 3.20 8.76 19.24
CA THR A 123 2.26 9.68 18.59
C THR A 123 2.30 9.43 17.09
N ILE A 124 1.13 9.25 16.47
CA ILE A 124 0.97 8.82 15.08
C ILE A 124 -0.20 9.55 14.43
N THR A 125 -0.17 9.73 13.12
CA THR A 125 -1.33 10.21 12.35
C THR A 125 -2.50 9.21 12.40
N THR A 126 -3.73 9.69 12.50
CA THR A 126 -4.95 8.85 12.39
C THR A 126 -4.97 8.07 11.06
N GLN A 127 -5.79 7.01 10.97
CA GLN A 127 -5.85 6.19 9.75
C GLN A 127 -6.23 7.05 8.53
N GLU A 128 -7.22 7.92 8.69
CA GLU A 128 -7.70 8.84 7.67
C GLU A 128 -6.63 9.85 7.27
N ARG A 129 -5.95 10.49 8.26
CA ARG A 129 -4.84 11.40 7.96
C ARG A 129 -3.71 10.67 7.23
N THR A 130 -3.39 9.46 7.67
CA THR A 130 -2.36 8.61 7.06
C THR A 130 -2.72 8.25 5.62
N ALA A 131 -3.97 7.90 5.34
CA ALA A 131 -4.48 7.62 3.99
C ALA A 131 -4.35 8.85 3.08
N LEU A 132 -4.76 10.04 3.56
CA LEU A 132 -4.62 11.30 2.82
C LEU A 132 -3.16 11.65 2.55
N ASP A 133 -2.27 11.49 3.53
CA ASP A 133 -0.84 11.75 3.35
C ASP A 133 -0.21 10.73 2.40
N CYS A 134 -0.60 9.46 2.45
CA CYS A 134 -0.14 8.47 1.49
C CYS A 134 -0.60 8.81 0.06
N ALA A 135 -1.87 9.17 -0.11
CA ALA A 135 -2.43 9.61 -1.38
C ALA A 135 -1.73 10.86 -1.96
N ARG A 136 -1.31 11.79 -1.09
CA ARG A 136 -0.59 13.00 -1.49
C ARG A 136 0.86 12.78 -1.87
N TYR A 137 1.56 11.82 -1.26
CA TYR A 137 3.02 11.80 -1.30
C TYR A 137 3.65 10.51 -1.83
N LEU A 138 2.92 9.39 -1.90
CA LEU A 138 3.48 8.15 -2.44
C LEU A 138 3.38 8.12 -3.98
N PRO A 139 4.23 7.34 -4.68
CA PRO A 139 4.05 7.02 -6.10
C PRO A 139 2.63 6.53 -6.38
N ARG A 140 2.05 6.89 -7.52
CA ARG A 140 0.58 6.84 -7.71
C ARG A 140 0.00 5.44 -7.53
N LEU A 141 0.65 4.42 -8.10
CA LEU A 141 0.22 3.03 -7.96
C LEU A 141 0.28 2.56 -6.49
N GLU A 142 1.33 2.93 -5.77
CA GLU A 142 1.50 2.60 -4.35
C GLU A 142 0.52 3.38 -3.46
N ALA A 143 0.21 4.62 -3.84
CA ALA A 143 -0.78 5.46 -3.17
C ALA A 143 -2.19 4.85 -3.27
N VAL A 144 -2.59 4.38 -4.45
CA VAL A 144 -3.88 3.67 -4.63
C VAL A 144 -3.88 2.35 -3.87
N ALA A 145 -2.80 1.57 -3.94
CA ALA A 145 -2.70 0.32 -3.18
C ALA A 145 -2.77 0.55 -1.64
N ALA A 146 -2.18 1.62 -1.13
CA ALA A 146 -2.31 1.99 0.27
C ALA A 146 -3.76 2.40 0.61
N LEU A 147 -4.37 3.23 -0.23
CA LEU A 147 -5.77 3.66 -0.08
C LEU A 147 -6.72 2.47 -0.03
N ASP A 148 -6.64 1.55 -0.99
CA ASP A 148 -7.48 0.36 -1.07
C ASP A 148 -7.43 -0.46 0.24
N GLN A 149 -6.24 -0.61 0.83
CA GLN A 149 -6.11 -1.32 2.11
C GLN A 149 -6.75 -0.57 3.29
N PHE A 150 -6.72 0.77 3.31
CA PHE A 150 -7.48 1.57 4.29
C PHE A 150 -8.99 1.40 4.09
N LEU A 151 -9.47 1.43 2.85
CA LEU A 151 -10.90 1.25 2.54
C LEU A 151 -11.39 -0.14 2.95
N ARG A 152 -10.59 -1.18 2.70
CA ARG A 152 -10.86 -2.55 3.16
C ARG A 152 -10.97 -2.65 4.69
N ARG A 153 -10.34 -1.73 5.42
CA ARG A 153 -10.43 -1.60 6.89
C ARG A 153 -11.52 -0.64 7.37
N ARG A 154 -12.51 -0.33 6.52
CA ARG A 154 -13.67 0.50 6.85
C ARG A 154 -13.33 1.98 7.08
N VAL A 155 -12.23 2.47 6.49
CA VAL A 155 -12.09 3.92 6.29
C VAL A 155 -13.03 4.32 5.15
N GLU A 156 -14.01 5.17 5.42
CA GLU A 156 -15.03 5.55 4.44
C GLU A 156 -14.47 6.53 3.40
N ILE A 157 -14.67 6.23 2.11
CA ILE A 157 -14.10 7.01 1.00
C ILE A 157 -14.73 8.41 0.91
N GLU A 158 -16.02 8.53 1.24
CA GLU A 158 -16.77 9.78 1.29
C GLU A 158 -16.16 10.72 2.34
N HIS A 159 -15.83 10.19 3.51
CA HIS A 159 -15.20 10.98 4.57
C HIS A 159 -13.80 11.46 4.16
N LEU A 160 -13.02 10.64 3.44
CA LEU A 160 -11.74 11.06 2.88
C LEU A 160 -11.91 12.16 1.82
N HIS A 161 -12.96 12.09 1.00
CA HIS A 161 -13.29 13.13 0.03
C HIS A 161 -13.61 14.46 0.70
N ASP A 162 -14.46 14.47 1.74
CA ASP A 162 -14.80 15.68 2.49
C ASP A 162 -13.56 16.31 3.13
N ARG A 163 -12.74 15.48 3.78
CA ARG A 163 -11.50 15.94 4.39
C ARG A 163 -10.47 16.45 3.37
N ALA A 164 -10.46 15.90 2.15
CA ALA A 164 -9.58 16.37 1.08
C ALA A 164 -9.93 17.80 0.62
N LEU A 165 -11.16 18.27 0.84
CA LEU A 165 -11.56 19.67 0.56
C LEU A 165 -10.82 20.65 1.46
N ALA A 166 -10.64 20.32 2.75
CA ALA A 166 -9.88 21.14 3.69
C ALA A 166 -8.37 21.21 3.35
N LEU A 167 -7.88 20.31 2.49
CA LEU A 167 -6.50 20.30 1.99
C LEU A 167 -6.36 20.99 0.62
N ALA A 168 -7.42 21.63 0.11
CA ALA A 168 -7.36 22.39 -1.14
C ALA A 168 -6.29 23.49 -1.08
N GLY A 169 -5.64 23.76 -2.21
CA GLY A 169 -4.53 24.73 -2.29
C GLY A 169 -3.20 24.24 -1.70
N GLN A 170 -3.21 23.20 -0.86
CA GLN A 170 -1.96 22.64 -0.33
C GLN A 170 -1.20 21.82 -1.39
N ARG A 171 0.08 21.58 -1.10
CA ARG A 171 0.95 20.73 -1.93
C ARG A 171 0.29 19.37 -2.21
N ASN A 172 0.26 18.99 -3.49
CA ASN A 172 -0.28 17.72 -4.00
C ASN A 172 -1.80 17.53 -3.79
N ALA A 173 -2.58 18.58 -3.54
CA ALA A 173 -4.04 18.47 -3.42
C ALA A 173 -4.73 17.94 -4.69
N LYS A 174 -4.21 18.28 -5.89
CA LYS A 174 -4.71 17.72 -7.16
C LYS A 174 -4.51 16.21 -7.22
N ARG A 175 -3.28 15.75 -6.91
CA ARG A 175 -2.92 14.33 -6.86
C ARG A 175 -3.81 13.56 -5.89
N LEU A 176 -4.04 14.11 -4.69
CA LEU A 176 -4.93 13.53 -3.70
C LEU A 176 -6.31 13.22 -4.29
N ARG A 177 -6.95 14.21 -4.93
CA ARG A 177 -8.27 14.01 -5.55
C ARG A 177 -8.25 12.97 -6.68
N GLU A 178 -7.17 12.91 -7.45
CA GLU A 178 -7.02 11.90 -8.51
C GLU A 178 -6.85 10.48 -7.95
N VAL A 179 -6.10 10.32 -6.85
CA VAL A 179 -5.94 9.02 -6.17
C VAL A 179 -7.25 8.58 -5.52
N LEU A 180 -7.98 9.47 -4.85
CA LEU A 180 -9.24 9.10 -4.19
C LEU A 180 -10.28 8.55 -5.18
N LYS A 181 -10.35 9.09 -6.41
CA LYS A 181 -11.22 8.55 -7.48
C LYS A 181 -10.90 7.12 -7.90
N LEU A 182 -9.70 6.65 -7.58
CA LEU A 182 -9.23 5.32 -7.92
C LEU A 182 -9.36 4.35 -6.74
N GLY A 183 -9.77 4.79 -5.55
CA GLY A 183 -9.96 3.91 -4.39
C GLY A 183 -10.97 2.80 -4.66
N ASP A 184 -10.69 1.61 -4.10
CA ASP A 184 -11.53 0.42 -4.17
C ASP A 184 -11.24 -0.50 -2.96
N ALA A 185 -12.27 -0.91 -2.22
CA ALA A 185 -12.08 -1.76 -1.03
C ALA A 185 -11.87 -3.25 -1.34
N GLY A 186 -12.08 -3.68 -2.59
CA GLY A 186 -12.04 -5.09 -2.98
C GLY A 186 -10.64 -5.61 -3.31
N ALA A 187 -9.68 -4.75 -3.63
CA ALA A 187 -8.32 -5.20 -3.95
C ALA A 187 -7.66 -5.89 -2.73
N GLN A 188 -7.24 -7.15 -2.91
CA GLN A 188 -6.68 -7.95 -1.82
C GLN A 188 -5.17 -7.82 -1.69
N ALA A 189 -4.48 -7.52 -2.79
CA ALA A 189 -3.04 -7.31 -2.87
C ALA A 189 -2.70 -6.00 -3.63
N PRO A 190 -1.54 -5.36 -3.35
CA PRO A 190 -1.11 -4.15 -4.08
C PRO A 190 -1.08 -4.32 -5.61
N SER A 191 -0.72 -5.51 -6.10
CA SER A 191 -0.69 -5.82 -7.53
C SER A 191 -2.05 -5.80 -8.20
N GLU A 192 -3.13 -6.13 -7.48
CA GLU A 192 -4.50 -6.01 -7.98
C GLU A 192 -4.87 -4.53 -8.15
N SER A 193 -4.58 -3.69 -7.15
CA SER A 193 -4.75 -2.23 -7.25
C SER A 193 -3.99 -1.66 -8.44
N TRP A 194 -2.75 -2.10 -8.66
CA TRP A 194 -1.94 -1.63 -9.79
C TRP A 194 -2.55 -2.06 -11.13
N THR A 195 -2.90 -3.34 -11.26
CA THR A 195 -3.55 -3.88 -12.47
C THR A 195 -4.81 -3.10 -12.80
N ARG A 196 -5.65 -2.86 -11.80
CA ARG A 196 -6.90 -2.08 -11.94
C ARG A 196 -6.64 -0.65 -12.41
N VAL A 197 -5.66 0.05 -11.82
CA VAL A 197 -5.29 1.40 -12.23
C VAL A 197 -4.77 1.41 -13.68
N LEU A 198 -3.98 0.41 -14.08
CA LEU A 198 -3.48 0.29 -15.45
C LEU A 198 -4.60 0.04 -16.47
N ILE A 199 -5.61 -0.77 -16.11
CA ILE A 199 -6.82 -1.00 -16.93
C ILE A 199 -7.57 0.33 -17.14
N ILE A 200 -7.81 1.08 -16.06
CA ILE A 200 -8.49 2.39 -16.12
C ILE A 200 -7.67 3.39 -16.95
N ASP A 201 -6.36 3.46 -16.72
CA ASP A 201 -5.45 4.36 -17.44
C ASP A 201 -5.35 4.05 -18.94
N ALA A 202 -5.58 2.78 -19.32
CA ALA A 202 -5.64 2.35 -20.71
C ALA A 202 -6.96 2.75 -21.39
N GLY A 203 -7.95 3.28 -20.66
CA GLY A 203 -9.26 3.67 -21.18
C GLY A 203 -10.24 2.52 -21.35
N LEU A 204 -9.90 1.33 -20.82
CA LEU A 204 -10.85 0.24 -20.68
C LEU A 204 -11.87 0.61 -19.58
N PRO A 205 -13.08 0.01 -19.61
CA PRO A 205 -14.08 0.27 -18.58
C PRO A 205 -13.51 -0.10 -17.19
N ARG A 206 -13.96 0.57 -16.14
CA ARG A 206 -13.52 0.23 -14.77
C ARG A 206 -14.00 -1.20 -14.43
N PRO A 207 -13.11 -2.11 -14.02
CA PRO A 207 -13.52 -3.45 -13.63
C PRO A 207 -14.14 -3.42 -12.22
N GLU A 208 -15.08 -4.33 -11.98
CA GLU A 208 -15.58 -4.68 -10.66
C GLU A 208 -14.56 -5.59 -9.97
N THR A 209 -14.30 -5.41 -8.68
CA THR A 209 -13.37 -6.23 -7.89
C THR A 209 -14.12 -7.32 -7.12
N GLN A 210 -13.44 -8.43 -6.82
CA GLN A 210 -13.95 -9.53 -5.99
C GLN A 210 -15.32 -10.04 -6.44
N ILE A 211 -15.44 -10.40 -7.71
CA ILE A 211 -16.72 -10.80 -8.30
C ILE A 211 -17.05 -12.23 -7.84
N PRO A 212 -18.14 -12.45 -7.07
CA PRO A 212 -18.56 -13.79 -6.67
C PRO A 212 -19.12 -14.57 -7.86
N VAL A 213 -18.78 -15.85 -7.92
CA VAL A 213 -19.28 -16.83 -8.91
C VAL A 213 -19.69 -18.09 -8.16
N ILE A 214 -20.97 -18.45 -8.29
CA ILE A 214 -21.50 -19.70 -7.75
C ILE A 214 -21.26 -20.81 -8.78
N LEU A 215 -20.46 -21.80 -8.40
CA LEU A 215 -20.14 -22.96 -9.23
C LEU A 215 -21.33 -23.93 -9.30
N PRO A 216 -21.36 -24.84 -10.30
CA PRO A 216 -22.39 -25.89 -10.37
C PRO A 216 -22.45 -26.79 -9.12
N SER A 217 -21.35 -26.91 -8.39
CA SER A 217 -21.27 -27.62 -7.11
C SER A 217 -21.95 -26.89 -5.94
N GLY A 218 -22.37 -25.64 -6.14
CA GLY A 218 -22.85 -24.74 -5.07
C GLY A 218 -21.74 -24.00 -4.33
N ALA A 219 -20.47 -24.30 -4.59
CA ALA A 219 -19.35 -23.58 -4.01
C ALA A 219 -19.25 -22.15 -4.57
N GLU A 220 -18.95 -21.19 -3.72
CA GLU A 220 -18.67 -19.80 -4.13
C GLU A 220 -17.17 -19.60 -4.31
N VAL A 221 -16.79 -19.07 -5.48
CA VAL A 221 -15.42 -18.65 -5.78
C VAL A 221 -15.42 -17.20 -6.27
N PHE A 222 -14.26 -16.55 -6.23
CA PHE A 222 -14.13 -15.15 -6.63
C PHE A 222 -13.22 -14.99 -7.85
N VAL A 223 -13.54 -13.99 -8.68
CA VAL A 223 -12.63 -13.43 -9.69
C VAL A 223 -12.07 -12.12 -9.13
N ASP A 224 -10.74 -11.97 -9.11
CA ASP A 224 -10.06 -10.82 -8.47
C ASP A 224 -10.62 -9.48 -8.96
N MET A 225 -10.76 -9.34 -10.28
CA MET A 225 -11.50 -8.25 -10.91
C MET A 225 -11.98 -8.59 -12.31
N GLY A 226 -12.96 -7.86 -12.84
CA GLY A 226 -13.41 -8.05 -14.21
C GLY A 226 -14.74 -7.39 -14.53
N TYR A 227 -15.47 -8.03 -15.44
CA TYR A 227 -16.69 -7.51 -16.04
C TYR A 227 -17.75 -8.60 -16.05
N ARG A 228 -18.55 -8.64 -14.98
CA ARG A 228 -19.58 -9.67 -14.75
C ARG A 228 -20.52 -9.85 -15.94
N SER A 229 -21.01 -8.74 -16.52
CA SER A 229 -21.90 -8.77 -17.69
C SER A 229 -21.26 -9.32 -18.97
N HIS A 230 -19.94 -9.35 -19.05
CA HIS A 230 -19.20 -9.84 -20.21
C HIS A 230 -18.57 -11.23 -19.95
N LEU A 231 -18.61 -11.74 -18.71
CA LEU A 231 -17.87 -12.93 -18.26
C LEU A 231 -16.38 -12.86 -18.66
N VAL A 232 -15.75 -11.70 -18.43
CA VAL A 232 -14.32 -11.49 -18.65
C VAL A 232 -13.68 -11.13 -17.32
N GLY A 233 -12.68 -11.91 -16.91
CA GLY A 233 -11.98 -11.76 -15.63
C GLY A 233 -10.51 -11.49 -15.81
N VAL A 234 -9.90 -10.83 -14.84
CA VAL A 234 -8.47 -10.61 -14.71
C VAL A 234 -8.05 -11.19 -13.37
N GLU A 235 -7.10 -12.11 -13.37
CA GLU A 235 -6.56 -12.70 -12.15
C GLU A 235 -5.07 -12.44 -12.04
N TYR A 236 -4.63 -12.10 -10.83
CA TYR A 236 -3.20 -11.92 -10.56
C TYR A 236 -2.57 -13.23 -10.10
N ASP A 237 -1.58 -13.72 -10.86
CA ASP A 237 -0.77 -14.88 -10.49
C ASP A 237 0.46 -14.42 -9.72
N GLY A 238 0.34 -14.50 -8.39
CA GLY A 238 1.31 -14.03 -7.43
C GLY A 238 2.39 -15.04 -7.06
N ALA A 239 2.88 -15.87 -8.00
CA ALA A 239 3.84 -17.00 -7.88
C ALA A 239 4.88 -17.04 -6.72
N ARG A 240 5.20 -15.92 -6.05
CA ARG A 240 5.98 -15.86 -4.80
C ARG A 240 5.18 -16.16 -3.51
N HIS A 241 3.84 -16.12 -3.54
CA HIS A 241 2.98 -16.45 -2.39
C HIS A 241 2.39 -17.86 -2.45
N HIS A 242 2.54 -18.58 -3.58
CA HIS A 242 2.11 -19.98 -3.72
C HIS A 242 3.28 -20.92 -3.43
N SER A 243 3.71 -20.96 -2.17
CA SER A 243 4.90 -21.70 -1.73
C SER A 243 4.70 -23.22 -1.79
N SER A 244 3.45 -23.71 -1.72
CA SER A 244 3.14 -25.14 -1.80
C SER A 244 2.67 -25.58 -3.19
N SER A 245 2.81 -26.87 -3.51
CA SER A 245 2.19 -27.49 -4.69
C SER A 245 0.66 -27.49 -4.60
N GLU A 246 0.11 -27.53 -3.39
CA GLU A 246 -1.32 -27.58 -3.10
C GLU A 246 -2.00 -26.25 -3.47
N ASP A 247 -1.40 -25.11 -3.11
CA ASP A 247 -1.93 -23.78 -3.47
C ASP A 247 -2.02 -23.62 -4.99
N ARG A 248 -0.97 -24.05 -5.71
CA ARG A 248 -0.94 -23.99 -7.18
C ARG A 248 -2.00 -24.89 -7.81
N ALA A 249 -2.21 -26.08 -7.25
CA ALA A 249 -3.25 -27.00 -7.71
C ALA A 249 -4.65 -26.42 -7.46
N HIS A 250 -4.87 -25.82 -6.29
CA HIS A 250 -6.13 -25.18 -5.94
C HIS A 250 -6.45 -24.00 -6.88
N ASP A 251 -5.48 -23.12 -7.16
CA ASP A 251 -5.69 -22.01 -8.09
C ASP A 251 -5.91 -22.48 -9.54
N ALA A 252 -5.21 -23.52 -9.97
CA ALA A 252 -5.44 -24.12 -11.28
C ALA A 252 -6.86 -24.70 -11.39
N TRP A 253 -7.32 -25.39 -10.34
CA TRP A 253 -8.69 -25.90 -10.24
C TRP A 253 -9.72 -24.77 -10.27
N ARG A 254 -9.55 -23.72 -9.43
CA ARG A 254 -10.45 -22.55 -9.38
C ARG A 254 -10.59 -21.90 -10.75
N ARG A 255 -9.48 -21.69 -11.45
CA ARG A 255 -9.47 -21.15 -12.82
C ARG A 255 -10.14 -22.06 -13.85
N ALA A 256 -10.04 -23.37 -13.70
CA ALA A 256 -10.73 -24.31 -14.58
C ALA A 256 -12.25 -24.20 -14.38
N GLN A 257 -12.71 -24.17 -13.13
CA GLN A 257 -14.13 -24.01 -12.79
C GLN A 257 -14.71 -22.69 -13.30
N LEU A 258 -13.98 -21.58 -13.14
CA LEU A 258 -14.41 -20.29 -13.71
C LEU A 258 -14.57 -20.35 -15.24
N ARG A 259 -13.66 -21.04 -15.95
CA ARG A 259 -13.77 -21.23 -17.40
C ARG A 259 -14.97 -22.09 -17.79
N GLU A 260 -15.28 -23.14 -17.01
CA GLU A 260 -16.49 -23.95 -17.19
C GLU A 260 -17.76 -23.12 -17.01
N CYS A 261 -17.74 -22.16 -16.08
CA CYS A 261 -18.79 -21.13 -15.93
C CYS A 261 -18.79 -20.06 -17.04
N GLY A 262 -17.97 -20.23 -18.09
CA GLY A 262 -17.94 -19.36 -19.25
C GLY A 262 -17.05 -18.12 -19.12
N TRP A 263 -16.27 -17.98 -18.05
CA TRP A 263 -15.36 -16.84 -17.89
C TRP A 263 -14.15 -16.91 -18.84
N LYS A 264 -13.88 -15.82 -19.55
CA LYS A 264 -12.61 -15.60 -20.26
C LYS A 264 -11.64 -14.89 -19.32
N LEU A 265 -10.66 -15.63 -18.80
CA LEU A 265 -9.68 -15.09 -17.85
C LEU A 265 -8.43 -14.55 -18.56
N VAL A 266 -7.93 -13.39 -18.12
CA VAL A 266 -6.59 -12.85 -18.40
C VAL A 266 -5.76 -13.06 -17.15
N ILE A 267 -4.66 -13.82 -17.25
CA ILE A 267 -3.77 -14.06 -16.12
C ILE A 267 -2.63 -13.05 -16.18
N VAL A 268 -2.47 -12.27 -15.11
CA VAL A 268 -1.49 -11.19 -15.02
C VAL A 268 -0.46 -11.56 -13.98
N ARG A 269 0.82 -11.55 -14.36
CA ARG A 269 1.94 -11.78 -13.44
C ARG A 269 2.64 -10.48 -13.10
N LYS A 270 3.49 -10.53 -12.08
CA LYS A 270 4.33 -9.40 -11.67
C LYS A 270 5.15 -8.79 -12.82
N SER A 271 5.67 -9.63 -13.72
CA SER A 271 6.41 -9.20 -14.93
C SER A 271 5.54 -8.38 -15.88
N ASP A 272 4.24 -8.63 -15.90
CA ASP A 272 3.31 -8.08 -16.88
C ASP A 272 2.84 -6.71 -16.39
N VAL A 273 2.51 -6.58 -15.09
CA VAL A 273 2.05 -5.32 -14.48
C VAL A 273 3.05 -4.19 -14.68
N LEU A 274 4.33 -4.40 -14.34
CA LEU A 274 5.35 -3.34 -14.37
C LEU A 274 6.26 -3.40 -15.62
N GLY A 275 6.38 -4.57 -16.25
CA GLY A 275 7.31 -4.78 -17.37
C GLY A 275 6.65 -4.65 -18.74
N ARG A 276 5.51 -5.30 -18.95
CA ARG A 276 4.87 -5.42 -20.28
C ARG A 276 3.33 -5.26 -20.22
N PRO A 277 2.81 -4.13 -19.70
CA PRO A 277 1.39 -4.02 -19.44
C PRO A 277 0.53 -4.01 -20.72
N ALA A 278 1.08 -3.59 -21.86
CA ALA A 278 0.34 -3.55 -23.11
C ALA A 278 -0.20 -4.92 -23.56
N GLU A 279 0.53 -6.01 -23.29
CA GLU A 279 0.18 -7.35 -23.78
C GLU A 279 -1.11 -7.86 -23.13
N TYR A 280 -1.20 -7.83 -21.79
CA TYR A 280 -2.40 -8.28 -21.10
C TYR A 280 -3.58 -7.32 -21.28
N LEU A 281 -3.32 -6.01 -21.43
CA LEU A 281 -4.38 -5.03 -21.70
C LEU A 281 -4.98 -5.20 -23.09
N GLU A 282 -4.17 -5.55 -24.09
CA GLU A 282 -4.64 -5.87 -25.43
C GLU A 282 -5.46 -7.17 -25.46
N ASP A 283 -4.99 -8.21 -24.75
CA ASP A 283 -5.75 -9.46 -24.57
C ASP A 283 -7.09 -9.20 -23.86
N LEU A 284 -7.10 -8.37 -22.81
CA LEU A 284 -8.31 -7.96 -22.10
C LEU A 284 -9.28 -7.22 -23.03
N ALA A 285 -8.78 -6.26 -23.81
CA ALA A 285 -9.59 -5.52 -24.78
C ALA A 285 -10.21 -6.46 -25.83
N GLY A 286 -9.42 -7.38 -26.38
CA GLY A 286 -9.89 -8.39 -27.33
C GLY A 286 -10.98 -9.30 -26.75
N LYS A 287 -10.80 -9.77 -25.51
CA LYS A 287 -11.81 -10.57 -24.81
C LYS A 287 -13.10 -9.80 -24.57
N LEU A 288 -13.01 -8.54 -24.14
CA LEU A 288 -14.16 -7.66 -23.97
C LEU A 288 -14.94 -7.44 -25.27
N LEU A 289 -14.23 -7.10 -26.36
CA LEU A 289 -14.85 -6.93 -27.68
C LEU A 289 -15.55 -8.21 -28.14
N SER A 290 -14.92 -9.37 -27.96
CA SER A 290 -15.52 -10.67 -28.30
C SER A 290 -16.75 -11.03 -27.46
N ARG A 291 -16.96 -10.33 -26.34
CA ARG A 291 -18.06 -10.52 -25.37
C ARG A 291 -19.06 -9.37 -25.40
N GLY A 292 -19.06 -8.55 -26.46
CA GLY A 292 -20.10 -7.56 -26.70
C GLY A 292 -19.84 -6.19 -26.09
N TRP A 293 -18.62 -5.91 -25.60
CA TRP A 293 -18.24 -4.54 -25.29
C TRP A 293 -18.18 -3.72 -26.58
N ARG A 294 -18.93 -2.61 -26.64
CA ARG A 294 -19.01 -1.73 -27.82
C ARG A 294 -18.51 -0.32 -27.47
N PRO A 295 -17.18 -0.08 -27.49
CA PRO A 295 -16.63 1.25 -27.22
C PRO A 295 -16.98 2.24 -28.33
N SER A 296 -17.05 3.53 -27.98
CA SER A 296 -17.10 4.59 -28.99
C SER A 296 -15.80 4.62 -29.80
N ARG A 297 -15.83 5.24 -30.99
CA ARG A 297 -14.63 5.42 -31.82
C ARG A 297 -13.55 6.21 -31.07
N GLU A 298 -13.95 7.21 -30.28
CA GLU A 298 -13.04 7.99 -29.45
C GLU A 298 -12.39 7.14 -28.36
N GLN A 299 -13.19 6.34 -27.63
CA GLN A 299 -12.67 5.45 -26.59
C GLN A 299 -11.70 4.41 -27.17
N MET A 300 -12.04 3.81 -28.33
CA MET A 300 -11.15 2.86 -28.98
C MET A 300 -9.85 3.52 -29.46
N THR A 301 -9.93 4.73 -30.01
CA THR A 301 -8.74 5.49 -30.43
C THR A 301 -7.83 5.80 -29.24
N PHE A 302 -8.44 6.17 -28.10
CA PHE A 302 -7.72 6.38 -26.85
C PHE A 302 -7.02 5.09 -26.40
N VAL A 303 -7.73 3.96 -26.31
CA VAL A 303 -7.16 2.65 -25.92
C VAL A 303 -5.97 2.27 -26.79
N LEU A 304 -6.11 2.33 -28.11
CA LEU A 304 -5.02 2.01 -29.03
C LEU A 304 -3.81 2.94 -28.86
N THR A 305 -4.06 4.22 -28.58
CA THR A 305 -2.99 5.20 -28.29
C THR A 305 -2.27 4.83 -26.99
N GLN A 306 -3.00 4.48 -25.93
CA GLN A 306 -2.41 4.06 -24.66
C GLN A 306 -1.58 2.79 -24.81
N LEU A 307 -2.08 1.77 -25.51
CA LEU A 307 -1.36 0.53 -25.76
C LEU A 307 -0.04 0.77 -26.51
N ARG A 308 -0.04 1.64 -27.53
CA ARG A 308 1.18 2.04 -28.25
C ARG A 308 2.19 2.72 -27.32
N MET A 309 1.74 3.65 -26.48
CA MET A 309 2.62 4.31 -25.50
C MET A 309 3.20 3.35 -24.46
N LEU A 310 2.44 2.34 -24.03
CA LEU A 310 2.90 1.36 -23.04
C LEU A 310 3.96 0.38 -23.57
N ARG A 311 3.97 0.16 -24.90
CA ARG A 311 5.02 -0.61 -25.58
C ARG A 311 6.34 0.17 -25.66
N ASP A 312 6.29 1.50 -25.67
CA ASP A 312 7.46 2.38 -25.57
C ASP A 312 7.94 2.47 -24.11
N ARG A 313 9.15 1.95 -23.86
CA ARG A 313 9.75 1.86 -22.53
C ARG A 313 10.05 3.24 -21.91
N GLU A 314 10.44 4.22 -22.72
CA GLU A 314 10.75 5.58 -22.24
C GLU A 314 9.48 6.37 -21.94
N ALA A 315 8.46 6.26 -22.80
CA ALA A 315 7.14 6.83 -22.54
C ALA A 315 6.51 6.23 -21.27
N ARG A 316 6.66 4.93 -21.06
CA ARG A 316 6.16 4.23 -19.86
C ARG A 316 6.85 4.69 -18.58
N HIS A 317 8.18 4.81 -18.57
CA HIS A 317 8.92 5.29 -17.40
C HIS A 317 8.50 6.71 -17.00
N ARG A 318 8.32 7.62 -17.97
CA ARG A 318 7.86 9.00 -17.70
C ARG A 318 6.46 9.05 -17.09
N ARG A 319 5.57 8.14 -17.47
CA ARG A 319 4.17 8.11 -16.99
C ARG A 319 4.03 7.67 -15.54
N TYR A 320 4.80 6.66 -15.11
CA TYR A 320 4.65 6.07 -13.77
C TYR A 320 5.64 6.64 -12.72
N ALA A 321 6.60 7.46 -13.14
CA ALA A 321 7.51 8.18 -12.25
C ALA A 321 6.94 9.53 -11.72
N ALA A 322 5.81 10.01 -12.27
CA ALA A 322 5.14 11.26 -11.88
C ALA A 322 4.05 11.05 -10.82
#